data_AF-A0A969Q0A1-F1
#
_entry.id   AF-A0A969Q0A1-F1
#
_cell.length_a   1.000
_cell.length_b   1.000
_cell.length_c   1.000
_cell.angle_alpha   90.00
_cell.angle_beta   90.00
_cell.angle_gamma   90.00
#
_symmetry.space_group_name_H-M   'P 1'
#
loop_
_entity.id
_entity.type
_entity.pdbx_description
1 polymer ?
#
loop_
_entity_poly.entity_id
_entity_poly.type
_entity_poly.pdbx_seq_one_letter_code
_entity_poly.pdbx_strand_id
1 'polypeptide(L)'
;TKRISGQEIVVTIPFGNGDELAKKFNEFFKADEQSAVNAIAGEGLDLVQLNSQMSVEQNNWLIVERNTMNLNVDLRALGVLSNRGNIIVSPGSLIDLEFILNTPWRASIPANSDSLSPDIGETKKQLIWHLQPGQINNIAVVFWAPNYIGIGTIAIALLMIAGFYLKYGRLPLLNEPIKTTVATEKQ
;
A
#
# COMPACT_ATOMS: atom_id res chain seq x y z
N THR A 1 -1.63 19.81 -6.28
CA THR A 1 -2.89 19.93 -5.53
C THR A 1 -3.90 20.65 -6.40
N LYS A 2 -5.18 20.29 -6.32
CA LYS A 2 -6.26 20.99 -7.03
C LYS A 2 -7.27 21.45 -5.98
N ARG A 3 -7.45 22.77 -5.85
CA ARG A 3 -8.49 23.34 -4.99
C ARG A 3 -9.81 23.29 -5.75
N ILE A 4 -10.78 22.55 -5.24
CA ILE A 4 -12.10 22.37 -5.88
C ILE A 4 -13.06 23.46 -5.41
N SER A 5 -12.93 23.91 -4.16
CA SER A 5 -13.77 24.96 -3.55
C SER A 5 -13.00 25.74 -2.48
N GLY A 6 -13.65 26.73 -1.86
CA GLY A 6 -13.14 27.44 -0.69
C GLY A 6 -12.72 26.51 0.45
N GLN A 7 -13.36 25.33 0.55
CA GLN A 7 -13.25 24.37 1.65
C GLN A 7 -12.76 22.98 1.20
N GLU A 8 -12.48 22.76 -0.09
CA GLU A 8 -12.14 21.43 -0.62
C GLU A 8 -10.80 21.47 -1.35
N ILE A 9 -9.87 20.61 -0.91
CA ILE A 9 -8.53 20.47 -1.47
C ILE A 9 -8.30 19.01 -1.81
N VAL A 10 -7.94 18.75 -3.07
CA VAL A 10 -7.54 17.42 -3.52
C VAL A 10 -6.02 17.40 -3.68
N VAL A 11 -5.39 16.49 -2.94
CA VAL A 11 -3.95 16.21 -3.04
C VAL A 11 -3.79 14.83 -3.67
N THR A 12 -3.11 14.77 -4.82
CA THR A 12 -2.80 13.51 -5.49
C THR A 12 -1.30 13.31 -5.44
N ILE A 13 -0.88 12.21 -4.81
CA ILE A 13 0.52 11.80 -4.71
C ILE A 13 0.69 10.61 -5.66
N PRO A 14 1.33 10.79 -6.83
CA PRO A 14 1.60 9.67 -7.73
C PRO A 14 2.71 8.80 -7.14
N PHE A 15 2.58 7.48 -7.27
CA PHE A 15 3.56 6.48 -6.84
C PHE A 15 3.61 5.34 -7.86
N GLY A 16 4.76 4.69 -8.01
CA GLY A 16 4.98 3.57 -8.92
C GLY A 16 4.98 2.20 -8.23
N ASN A 17 5.24 2.14 -6.93
CA ASN A 17 5.23 0.91 -6.12
C ASN A 17 4.89 1.21 -4.65
N GLY A 18 4.79 0.14 -3.84
CA GLY A 18 4.44 0.22 -2.42
C GLY A 18 5.48 0.96 -1.56
N ASP A 19 6.77 0.72 -1.83
CA ASP A 19 7.85 1.38 -1.09
C ASP A 19 7.86 2.90 -1.33
N GLU A 20 7.65 3.32 -2.58
CA GLU A 20 7.55 4.72 -2.97
C GLU A 20 6.31 5.38 -2.39
N LEU A 21 5.17 4.68 -2.35
CA LEU A 21 3.96 5.15 -1.68
C LEU A 21 4.24 5.43 -0.20
N ALA A 22 4.82 4.46 0.53
CA ALA A 22 5.14 4.62 1.94
C ALA A 22 6.09 5.81 2.15
N LYS A 23 7.14 5.92 1.34
CA LYS A 23 8.09 7.03 1.40
C LYS A 23 7.41 8.38 1.20
N LYS A 24 6.66 8.55 0.11
CA LYS A 24 6.00 9.81 -0.24
C LYS A 24 4.90 10.18 0.76
N PHE A 25 4.16 9.20 1.26
CA PHE A 25 3.19 9.40 2.33
C PHE A 25 3.88 9.95 3.59
N ASN A 26 4.95 9.29 4.03
CA ASN A 26 5.68 9.72 5.22
C ASN A 26 6.33 11.10 5.02
N GLU A 27 6.90 11.39 3.85
CA GLU A 27 7.44 12.71 3.52
C GLU A 27 6.36 13.80 3.56
N PHE A 28 5.15 13.50 3.05
CA PHE A 28 4.03 14.44 3.06
C PHE A 28 3.60 14.80 4.50
N PHE A 29 3.50 13.82 5.40
CA PHE A 29 3.10 14.07 6.79
C PHE A 29 4.26 14.52 7.70
N LYS A 30 5.52 14.32 7.30
CA LYS A 30 6.71 14.84 8.03
C LYS A 30 7.08 16.27 7.67
N ALA A 31 6.67 16.78 6.50
CA ALA A 31 7.06 18.11 6.02
C ALA A 31 6.65 19.27 6.97
N ASP A 32 5.71 19.03 7.89
CA ASP A 32 5.30 20.00 8.91
C ASP A 32 6.18 20.00 10.18
N GLU A 33 6.94 18.94 10.49
CA GLU A 33 7.81 18.95 11.67
C GLU A 33 9.00 19.91 11.50
N GLN A 34 9.51 20.07 10.28
CA GLN A 34 10.61 20.99 9.97
C GLN A 34 10.12 22.43 9.69
N SER A 35 8.87 22.58 9.24
CA SER A 35 8.24 23.89 9.08
C SER A 35 7.78 24.47 10.42
N ALA A 36 7.40 23.63 11.38
CA ALA A 36 7.04 24.05 12.74
C ALA A 36 8.20 24.74 13.47
N VAL A 37 9.46 24.32 13.24
CA VAL A 37 10.63 24.99 13.86
C VAL A 37 10.84 26.41 13.33
N ASN A 38 10.44 26.69 12.07
CA ASN A 38 10.55 28.03 11.47
C ASN A 38 9.26 28.87 11.62
N ALA A 39 8.10 28.25 11.83
CA ALA A 39 6.82 28.92 12.05
C ALA A 39 6.63 29.46 13.48
N ILE A 40 7.49 29.08 14.43
CA ILE A 40 7.51 29.65 15.80
C ILE A 40 7.92 31.15 15.79
N ALA A 41 8.43 31.68 14.68
CA ALA A 41 8.82 33.08 14.54
C ALA A 41 7.78 33.99 13.83
N GLY A 42 6.60 33.50 13.43
CA GLY A 42 5.61 34.34 12.74
C GLY A 42 4.22 33.73 12.65
N GLU A 43 3.30 34.28 13.44
CA GLU A 43 1.85 34.29 13.22
C GLU A 43 1.11 32.94 13.03
N GLY A 44 0.71 32.34 14.15
CA GLY A 44 -0.72 32.13 14.43
C GLY A 44 -1.54 31.15 13.60
N LEU A 45 -0.93 30.17 12.91
CA LEU A 45 -1.67 29.03 12.36
C LEU A 45 -1.25 27.76 13.11
N ASP A 46 -2.04 27.40 14.12
CA ASP A 46 -1.99 26.11 14.82
C ASP A 46 -2.48 25.02 13.85
N LEU A 47 -1.64 24.71 12.86
CA LEU A 47 -1.85 23.63 11.91
C LEU A 47 -1.92 22.35 12.74
N VAL A 48 -3.07 21.68 12.68
CA VAL A 48 -3.28 20.40 13.35
C VAL A 48 -2.25 19.40 12.81
N GLN A 49 -1.22 19.11 13.60
CA GLN A 49 -0.20 18.14 13.20
C GLN A 49 -0.80 16.74 13.29
N LEU A 50 -1.12 16.17 12.12
CA LEU A 50 -1.56 14.79 11.99
C LEU A 50 -0.33 13.90 11.80
N ASN A 51 0.15 13.29 12.89
CA ASN A 51 1.26 12.36 12.80
C ASN A 51 0.77 11.03 12.21
N SER A 52 1.03 10.82 10.92
CA SER A 52 0.63 9.62 10.20
C SER A 52 1.85 8.94 9.61
N GLN A 53 1.96 7.63 9.83
CA GLN A 53 3.10 6.84 9.39
C GLN A 53 2.61 5.59 8.65
N MET A 54 3.16 5.38 7.46
CA MET A 54 2.89 4.23 6.61
C MET A 54 4.15 3.38 6.41
N SER A 55 3.97 2.07 6.41
CA SER A 55 4.96 1.08 6.02
C SER A 55 4.32 0.10 5.05
N VAL A 56 5.04 -0.23 3.99
CA VAL A 56 4.63 -1.25 3.03
C VAL A 56 5.79 -2.22 2.86
N GLU A 57 5.52 -3.50 2.98
CA GLU A 57 6.45 -4.57 2.68
C GLU A 57 5.98 -5.30 1.42
N GLN A 58 6.88 -5.46 0.45
CA GLN A 58 6.59 -6.10 -0.82
C GLN A 58 7.36 -7.41 -0.94
N ASN A 59 6.66 -8.50 -1.30
CA ASN A 59 7.28 -9.75 -1.68
C ASN A 59 7.04 -10.03 -3.17
N ASN A 60 8.13 -10.03 -3.95
CA ASN A 60 8.09 -10.09 -5.41
C ASN A 60 8.20 -11.53 -5.91
N TRP A 61 7.18 -12.02 -6.60
CA TRP A 61 7.28 -13.24 -7.41
C TRP A 61 7.30 -12.87 -8.90
N LEU A 62 7.58 -13.87 -9.74
CA LEU A 62 7.75 -13.67 -11.18
C LEU A 62 6.53 -13.02 -11.84
N ILE A 63 5.30 -13.37 -11.47
CA ILE A 63 4.07 -12.85 -12.11
C ILE A 63 3.18 -12.04 -11.19
N VAL A 64 3.45 -12.08 -9.89
CA VAL A 64 2.58 -11.57 -8.85
C VAL A 64 3.44 -11.04 -7.71
N GLU A 65 2.97 -9.98 -7.07
CA GLU A 65 3.55 -9.45 -5.85
C GLU A 65 2.52 -9.49 -4.71
N ARG A 66 3.01 -9.80 -3.50
CA ARG A 66 2.23 -9.74 -2.26
C ARG A 66 2.68 -8.51 -1.49
N ASN A 67 1.77 -7.56 -1.29
CA ASN A 67 1.99 -6.33 -0.56
C ASN A 67 1.37 -6.44 0.84
N THR A 68 2.12 -6.10 1.87
CA THR A 68 1.65 -5.99 3.26
C THR A 68 1.78 -4.53 3.66
N MET A 69 0.66 -3.86 3.90
CA MET A 69 0.61 -2.45 4.28
C MET A 69 0.21 -2.32 5.74
N ASN A 70 0.96 -1.52 6.48
CA ASN A 70 0.65 -1.09 7.84
C ASN A 70 0.58 0.45 7.86
N LEU A 71 -0.54 0.98 8.33
CA LEU A 71 -0.78 2.41 8.44
C LEU A 71 -1.17 2.72 9.89
N ASN A 72 -0.43 3.64 10.51
CA ASN A 72 -0.73 4.19 11.82
C ASN A 72 -1.10 5.66 11.65
N VAL A 73 -2.29 6.02 12.08
CA VAL A 73 -2.82 7.39 11.98
C VAL A 73 -3.10 7.92 13.39
N ASP A 74 -2.32 8.90 13.83
CA ASP A 74 -2.53 9.57 15.12
C ASP A 74 -3.53 10.73 14.94
N LEU A 75 -4.78 10.49 15.36
CA LEU A 75 -5.86 11.47 15.31
C LEU A 75 -6.12 12.13 16.67
N ARG A 76 -5.22 11.98 17.66
CA ARG A 76 -5.41 12.55 19.00
C ARG A 76 -5.55 14.06 18.99
N ALA A 77 -4.83 14.75 18.10
CA ALA A 77 -4.91 16.21 17.96
C ALA A 77 -6.32 16.70 17.57
N LEU A 78 -7.06 15.90 16.78
CA LEU A 78 -8.43 16.22 16.37
C LEU A 78 -9.44 16.08 17.51
N GLY A 79 -9.17 15.23 18.50
CA GLY A 79 -10.02 15.07 19.69
C GLY A 79 -9.95 16.25 20.66
N VAL A 80 -8.87 17.05 20.63
CA VAL A 80 -8.67 18.18 21.57
C VAL A 80 -9.31 19.47 21.04
N LEU A 81 -9.34 19.66 19.72
CA LEU A 81 -9.96 20.82 19.07
C LEU A 81 -11.47 20.89 19.30
N SER A 82 -12.16 19.73 19.37
CA SER A 82 -13.59 19.70 19.67
C SER A 82 -13.93 20.22 21.07
N ASN A 83 -12.98 20.22 22.00
CA ASN A 83 -13.21 20.54 23.41
C ASN A 83 -12.93 22.02 23.76
N ARG A 84 -12.36 22.82 22.83
CA ARG A 84 -12.05 24.26 23.05
C ARG A 84 -13.13 25.22 22.56
N GLY A 85 -14.12 24.74 21.81
CA GLY A 85 -15.35 25.48 21.54
C GLY A 85 -16.41 25.12 22.59
N ASN A 86 -17.12 26.11 23.13
CA ASN A 86 -18.15 26.02 24.18
C ASN A 86 -19.43 25.23 23.77
N ILE A 87 -19.27 24.09 23.11
CA ILE A 87 -20.35 23.19 22.72
C ILE A 87 -19.84 21.79 23.05
N ILE A 88 -20.42 21.17 24.09
CA ILE A 88 -20.25 19.76 24.40
C ILE A 88 -20.93 18.97 23.27
N VAL A 89 -20.27 18.86 22.13
CA VAL A 89 -20.66 17.98 21.03
C VAL A 89 -19.55 16.96 20.85
N SER A 90 -19.93 15.68 20.87
CA SER A 90 -19.00 14.57 20.74
C SER A 90 -18.11 14.76 19.51
N PRO A 91 -16.76 14.78 19.65
CA PRO A 91 -15.82 14.99 18.54
C PRO A 91 -16.04 14.11 17.31
N GLY A 92 -16.60 12.90 17.51
CA GLY A 92 -16.86 11.94 16.45
C GLY A 92 -17.96 12.33 15.44
N SER A 93 -18.74 13.39 15.69
CA SER A 93 -19.85 13.78 14.79
C SER A 93 -19.50 14.89 13.79
N LEU A 94 -18.36 15.57 13.95
CA LEU A 94 -18.02 16.77 13.16
C LEU A 94 -16.99 16.49 12.05
N ILE A 95 -16.23 15.42 12.18
CA ILE A 95 -15.13 15.08 11.26
C ILE A 95 -15.29 13.60 10.91
N ASP A 96 -15.72 13.35 9.68
CA ASP A 96 -15.77 12.00 9.12
C ASP A 96 -14.47 11.76 8.34
N LEU A 97 -13.73 10.72 8.72
CA LEU A 97 -12.43 10.39 8.18
C LEU A 97 -12.47 8.96 7.67
N GLU A 98 -12.35 8.80 6.37
CA GLU A 98 -12.37 7.50 5.71
C GLU A 98 -11.02 7.21 5.08
N PHE A 99 -10.52 6.01 5.32
CA PHE A 99 -9.42 5.45 4.56
C PHE A 99 -9.95 4.40 3.60
N ILE A 100 -9.78 4.64 2.30
CA ILE A 100 -10.27 3.77 1.24
C ILE A 100 -9.07 3.16 0.53
N LEU A 101 -9.00 1.82 0.52
CA LEU A 101 -8.01 1.08 -0.25
C LEU A 101 -8.67 0.37 -1.43
N ASN A 102 -8.28 0.76 -2.63
CA ASN A 102 -8.64 0.07 -3.85
C ASN A 102 -7.51 -0.87 -4.26
N THR A 103 -7.79 -2.17 -4.24
CA THR A 103 -6.81 -3.20 -4.59
C THR A 103 -7.10 -3.79 -5.98
N PRO A 104 -6.08 -4.15 -6.78
CA PRO A 104 -6.31 -4.73 -8.11
C PRO A 104 -6.93 -6.14 -8.01
N TRP A 105 -6.55 -6.91 -7.00
CA TRP A 105 -7.07 -8.25 -6.71
C TRP A 105 -7.65 -8.32 -5.29
N ARG A 106 -7.51 -9.47 -4.62
CA ARG A 106 -8.09 -9.71 -3.29
C ARG A 106 -7.17 -9.16 -2.22
N ALA A 107 -7.76 -8.49 -1.23
CA ALA A 107 -7.11 -8.14 0.01
C ALA A 107 -7.58 -9.06 1.14
N SER A 108 -6.77 -9.17 2.19
CA SER A 108 -7.08 -9.90 3.41
C SER A 108 -6.47 -9.18 4.60
N ILE A 109 -7.16 -9.24 5.74
CA ILE A 109 -6.69 -8.63 6.98
C ILE A 109 -5.87 -9.69 7.73
N PRO A 110 -4.65 -9.37 8.19
CA PRO A 110 -3.88 -10.31 9.00
C PRO A 110 -4.59 -10.54 10.34
N ALA A 111 -4.89 -11.80 10.65
CA ALA A 111 -5.69 -12.21 11.81
C ALA A 111 -5.09 -11.87 13.19
N ASN A 112 -3.80 -11.50 13.24
CA ASN A 112 -3.08 -11.19 14.48
C ASN A 112 -2.69 -9.71 14.57
N SER A 113 -3.53 -8.82 14.04
CA SER A 113 -3.30 -7.37 14.08
C SER A 113 -4.37 -6.71 14.92
N ASP A 114 -3.98 -5.71 15.73
CA ASP A 114 -4.91 -4.78 16.42
C ASP A 114 -5.53 -3.79 15.42
N SER A 115 -5.80 -4.24 14.20
CA SER A 115 -6.25 -3.44 13.07
C SER A 115 -7.75 -3.20 13.15
N LEU A 116 -8.19 -1.99 12.78
CA LEU A 116 -9.59 -1.72 12.51
C LEU A 116 -10.12 -2.68 11.42
N SER A 117 -11.35 -3.13 11.59
CA SER A 117 -12.04 -3.95 10.60
C SER A 117 -12.61 -3.04 9.51
N PRO A 118 -12.32 -3.30 8.23
CA PRO A 118 -12.91 -2.56 7.12
C PRO A 118 -14.32 -3.05 6.81
N ASP A 119 -15.13 -2.12 6.31
CA ASP A 119 -16.28 -2.46 5.49
C ASP A 119 -15.83 -2.82 4.08
N ILE A 120 -16.45 -3.86 3.52
CA ILE A 120 -16.20 -4.29 2.14
C ILE A 120 -17.09 -3.44 1.25
N GLY A 121 -16.48 -2.59 0.42
CA GLY A 121 -17.20 -1.76 -0.54
C GLY A 121 -17.96 -2.60 -1.57
N GLU A 122 -18.80 -1.96 -2.38
CA GLU A 122 -19.67 -2.64 -3.35
C GLU A 122 -18.89 -3.57 -4.30
N THR A 123 -17.64 -3.19 -4.60
CA THR A 123 -16.69 -4.06 -5.28
C THR A 123 -15.86 -4.79 -4.22
N LYS A 124 -15.82 -6.14 -4.21
CA LYS A 124 -15.02 -6.99 -3.30
C LYS A 124 -13.50 -6.75 -3.26
N LYS A 125 -13.05 -5.66 -3.88
CA LYS A 125 -11.67 -5.18 -4.02
C LYS A 125 -11.43 -3.84 -3.31
N GLN A 126 -12.49 -3.20 -2.83
CA GLN A 126 -12.48 -1.94 -2.11
C GLN A 126 -12.68 -2.23 -0.62
N LEU A 127 -11.79 -1.70 0.20
CA LEU A 127 -11.88 -1.78 1.66
C LEU A 127 -11.96 -0.36 2.22
N ILE A 128 -12.93 -0.13 3.09
CA ILE A 128 -13.23 1.18 3.66
C ILE A 128 -13.06 1.06 5.17
N TRP A 129 -12.17 1.86 5.75
CA TRP A 129 -12.00 1.98 7.19
C TRP A 129 -12.48 3.35 7.64
N HIS A 130 -13.42 3.36 8.58
CA HIS A 130 -13.84 4.59 9.27
C HIS A 130 -12.86 4.86 10.42
N LEU A 131 -12.10 5.95 10.32
CA LEU A 131 -11.10 6.33 11.32
C LEU A 131 -11.79 7.07 12.47
N GLN A 132 -11.46 6.69 13.70
CA GLN A 132 -12.04 7.32 14.89
C GLN A 132 -11.19 8.52 15.32
N PRO A 133 -11.75 9.75 15.38
CA PRO A 133 -11.03 10.92 15.88
C PRO A 133 -10.67 10.78 17.36
N GLY A 134 -9.53 11.37 17.78
CA GLY A 134 -9.11 11.37 19.18
C GLY A 134 -8.29 10.16 19.64
N GLN A 135 -8.04 9.19 18.76
CA GLN A 135 -7.23 8.01 19.05
C GLN A 135 -6.23 7.68 17.93
N ILE A 136 -5.36 6.71 18.21
CA ILE A 136 -4.44 6.15 17.23
C ILE A 136 -5.17 5.03 16.50
N ASN A 137 -5.28 5.14 15.17
CA ASN A 137 -5.93 4.15 14.33
C ASN A 137 -4.87 3.30 13.63
N ASN A 138 -4.89 1.99 13.88
CA ASN A 138 -4.01 1.03 13.23
C ASN A 138 -4.76 0.30 12.11
N ILE A 139 -4.18 0.30 10.92
CA ILE A 139 -4.72 -0.42 9.77
C ILE A 139 -3.63 -1.35 9.23
N ALA A 140 -3.94 -2.64 9.16
CA ALA A 140 -3.07 -3.65 8.56
C ALA A 140 -3.81 -4.40 7.47
N VAL A 141 -3.21 -4.53 6.29
CA VAL A 141 -3.83 -5.18 5.14
C VAL A 141 -2.79 -5.84 4.25
N VAL A 142 -3.14 -7.03 3.77
CA VAL A 142 -2.34 -7.79 2.81
C VAL A 142 -3.11 -7.86 1.51
N PHE A 143 -2.51 -7.46 0.39
CA PHE A 143 -3.14 -7.54 -0.93
C PHE A 143 -2.17 -8.03 -2.00
N TRP A 144 -2.74 -8.63 -3.04
CA TRP A 144 -1.98 -9.14 -4.18
C TRP A 144 -2.09 -8.19 -5.37
N ALA A 145 -1.01 -8.01 -6.12
CA ALA A 145 -0.99 -7.22 -7.35
C ALA A 145 -0.19 -7.91 -8.47
N PRO A 146 -0.53 -7.68 -9.76
CA PRO A 146 0.17 -8.26 -10.89
C PRO A 146 1.55 -7.63 -11.08
N ASN A 147 2.56 -8.47 -11.35
CA ASN A 147 3.87 -8.01 -11.81
C ASN A 147 3.90 -8.00 -13.35
N TYR A 148 3.63 -6.84 -13.95
CA TYR A 148 3.60 -6.68 -15.41
C TYR A 148 4.94 -7.00 -16.08
N ILE A 149 6.06 -6.74 -15.41
CA ILE A 149 7.40 -6.98 -15.97
C ILE A 149 7.59 -8.47 -16.20
N GLY A 150 7.33 -9.30 -15.18
CA GLY A 150 7.55 -10.73 -15.31
C GLY A 150 6.47 -11.45 -16.12
N ILE A 151 5.24 -10.93 -16.18
CA ILE A 151 4.27 -11.37 -17.21
C ILE A 151 4.83 -11.12 -18.62
N GLY A 152 5.42 -9.95 -18.85
CA GLY A 152 6.09 -9.62 -20.12
C GLY A 152 7.25 -10.56 -20.43
N THR A 153 8.09 -10.88 -19.45
CA THR A 153 9.20 -11.84 -19.62
C THR A 153 8.71 -13.23 -20.01
N ILE A 154 7.66 -13.74 -19.36
CA ILE A 154 7.08 -15.05 -19.71
C ILE A 154 6.49 -15.03 -21.12
N ALA A 155 5.81 -13.95 -21.51
CA ALA A 155 5.26 -13.83 -22.86
C ALA A 155 6.36 -13.89 -23.93
N ILE A 156 7.48 -13.18 -23.73
CA ILE A 156 8.63 -13.22 -24.64
C ILE A 156 9.25 -14.61 -24.66
N ALA A 157 9.43 -15.27 -23.50
CA ALA A 157 9.96 -16.62 -23.42
C ALA A 157 9.09 -17.63 -24.17
N LEU A 158 7.76 -17.54 -24.01
CA LEU A 158 6.80 -18.37 -24.74
C LEU A 158 6.87 -18.13 -26.25
N LEU A 159 7.00 -16.87 -26.69
CA LEU A 159 7.18 -16.55 -28.11
C LEU A 159 8.48 -17.15 -28.67
N MET A 160 9.57 -17.10 -27.92
CA MET A 160 10.83 -17.74 -28.33
C MET A 160 10.69 -19.26 -28.44
N ILE A 161 10.05 -19.92 -27.46
CA ILE A 161 9.80 -21.36 -27.48
C ILE A 161 8.88 -21.73 -28.64
N ALA A 162 7.81 -20.96 -28.88
CA ALA A 162 6.89 -21.19 -29.98
C ALA A 162 7.59 -21.03 -31.33
N GLY A 163 8.39 -19.98 -31.51
CA GLY A 163 9.20 -19.77 -32.71
C GLY A 163 10.23 -20.89 -32.93
N PHE A 164 10.86 -21.37 -31.86
CA PHE A 164 11.76 -22.50 -31.92
C PHE A 164 11.03 -23.80 -32.29
N TYR A 165 9.87 -24.06 -31.68
CA TYR A 165 9.05 -25.25 -31.96
C TYR A 165 8.56 -25.26 -33.41
N LEU A 166 8.10 -24.12 -33.93
CA LEU A 166 7.71 -23.97 -35.34
C LEU A 166 8.87 -24.23 -36.30
N LYS A 167 10.09 -23.77 -35.95
CA LYS A 167 11.28 -23.92 -36.81
C LYS A 167 11.88 -25.33 -36.76
N TYR A 168 11.97 -25.93 -35.58
CA TYR A 168 12.74 -27.16 -35.35
C TYR A 168 11.87 -28.39 -35.04
N GLY A 169 10.56 -28.21 -34.84
CA GLY A 169 9.62 -29.29 -34.52
C GLY A 169 9.90 -30.00 -33.18
N ARG A 170 10.73 -29.42 -32.30
CA ARG A 170 11.21 -30.03 -31.05
C ARG A 170 11.28 -28.99 -29.94
N LEU A 171 11.02 -29.42 -28.69
CA LEU A 171 11.18 -28.58 -27.51
C LEU A 171 12.64 -28.61 -27.03
N PRO A 172 13.25 -27.47 -26.69
CA PRO A 172 14.67 -27.40 -26.32
C PRO A 172 14.98 -28.05 -24.95
N LEU A 173 13.97 -28.29 -24.09
CA LEU A 173 14.15 -28.66 -22.68
C LEU A 173 14.14 -30.17 -22.37
N LEU A 174 13.97 -31.04 -23.36
CA LEU A 174 13.78 -32.50 -23.16
C LEU A 174 15.02 -33.37 -23.46
N ASN A 175 16.19 -32.77 -23.71
CA ASN A 175 17.31 -33.47 -24.34
C ASN A 175 18.57 -33.68 -23.47
N GLU A 176 18.43 -33.83 -22.15
CA GLU A 176 19.54 -34.37 -21.35
C GLU A 176 19.17 -35.75 -20.77
N PRO A 177 19.57 -36.86 -21.42
CA PRO A 177 19.63 -38.13 -20.71
C PRO A 177 20.74 -37.99 -19.66
N ILE A 178 20.35 -38.01 -18.38
CA ILE A 178 21.28 -38.20 -17.25
C ILE A 178 22.03 -39.50 -17.55
N LYS A 179 23.31 -39.40 -17.95
CA LYS A 179 24.19 -40.56 -18.03
C LYS A 179 24.45 -41.00 -16.59
N THR A 180 23.63 -41.90 -16.08
CA THR A 180 23.97 -42.70 -14.91
C THR A 180 25.15 -43.58 -15.30
N THR A 181 26.36 -43.08 -15.07
CA THR A 181 27.57 -43.90 -15.12
C THR A 181 27.49 -44.90 -13.97
N VAL A 182 26.97 -46.09 -14.25
CA VAL A 182 27.05 -47.23 -13.34
C VAL A 182 28.52 -47.68 -13.38
N ALA A 183 29.24 -47.44 -12.29
CA ALA A 183 30.59 -47.97 -12.11
C ALA A 183 30.49 -49.50 -11.99
N THR A 184 30.88 -50.20 -13.05
CA THR A 184 31.08 -51.66 -13.00
C THR A 184 32.35 -51.94 -12.21
N GLU A 185 32.16 -52.27 -10.94
CA GLU A 185 33.14 -52.95 -10.11
C GLU A 185 33.48 -54.30 -10.78
N LYS A 186 34.73 -54.48 -11.21
CA LYS A 186 35.26 -55.79 -11.60
C LYS A 186 36.20 -56.28 -10.50
N GLN A 187 35.90 -57.50 -10.08
CA GLN A 187 36.67 -58.40 -9.21
C GLN A 187 38.09 -58.63 -9.69
#